data_AF-A0A061GVV5-F1
#
_entry.id   AF-A0A061GVV5-F1
#
_cell.length_a   1.000
_cell.length_b   1.000
_cell.length_c   1.000
_cell.angle_alpha   90.00
_cell.angle_beta   90.00
_cell.angle_gamma   90.00
#
_symmetry.space_group_name_H-M   'P 1'
#
loop_
_entity.id
_entity.type
_entity.pdbx_description
1 polymer ?
#
loop_
_entity_poly.entity_id
_entity_poly.type
_entity_poly.pdbx_seq_one_letter_code
_entity_poly.pdbx_strand_id
1 'polypeptide(L)'
;MSQTTERCPFEVVYGKRPLSPLDLPALPTTREFSADAEEHAKQIKKLHEKVREKTNRQIDRYQKQANKHKKPASFKKGDLVWIHLRKERFPKSRAKLSL
;
A
#
# COMPACT_ATOMS: atom_id res chain seq x y z
N MET A 1 -7.07 -3.05 -11.41
CA MET A 1 -6.94 -1.76 -10.69
C MET A 1 -7.00 -2.04 -9.19
N SER A 2 -6.20 -1.39 -8.36
CA SER A 2 -6.28 -1.61 -6.90
C SER A 2 -7.57 -0.99 -6.34
N GLN A 3 -8.28 -1.74 -5.50
CA GLN A 3 -9.48 -1.25 -4.81
C GLN A 3 -9.18 -0.11 -3.83
N THR A 4 -7.95 -0.05 -3.30
CA THR A 4 -7.54 0.94 -2.30
C THR A 4 -7.09 2.25 -2.92
N THR A 5 -6.38 2.19 -4.05
CA THR A 5 -5.77 3.37 -4.67
C THR A 5 -6.46 3.80 -5.97
N GLU A 6 -7.32 2.94 -6.52
CA GLU A 6 -7.97 3.12 -7.84
C GLU A 6 -6.98 3.40 -8.97
N ARG A 7 -5.74 2.95 -8.80
CA ARG A 7 -4.64 3.06 -9.75
C ARG A 7 -3.98 1.70 -9.92
N CYS A 8 -3.27 1.52 -11.03
CA CYS A 8 -2.43 0.33 -11.18
C CYS A 8 -1.09 0.55 -10.44
N PRO A 9 -0.50 -0.49 -9.82
CA PRO A 9 0.78 -0.35 -9.11
C PRO A 9 1.89 0.22 -9.99
N PHE A 10 1.91 -0.17 -11.27
CA PHE A 10 2.88 0.32 -12.26
C PHE A 10 2.82 1.85 -12.41
N GLU A 11 1.62 2.41 -12.57
CA GLU A 11 1.41 3.85 -12.69
C GLU A 11 1.79 4.61 -11.42
N VAL A 12 1.57 4.02 -10.25
CA VAL A 12 1.99 4.63 -8.99
C VAL A 12 3.52 4.72 -8.92
N VAL A 13 4.25 3.71 -9.41
CA VAL A 13 5.72 3.69 -9.37
C VAL A 13 6.32 4.60 -10.43
N TYR A 14 5.79 4.57 -11.65
CA TYR A 14 6.42 5.22 -12.80
C TYR A 14 5.75 6.52 -13.26
N GLY A 15 4.64 6.92 -12.63
CA GLY A 15 3.88 8.12 -13.01
C GLY A 15 3.04 7.98 -14.29
N LYS A 16 3.19 6.87 -15.02
CA LYS A 16 2.50 6.63 -16.30
C LYS A 16 1.85 5.25 -16.35
N ARG A 17 0.73 5.15 -17.06
CA ARG A 17 0.11 3.84 -17.34
C ARG A 17 1.06 3.01 -18.23
N PRO A 18 1.10 1.68 -18.04
CA PRO A 18 1.87 0.82 -18.93
C PRO A 18 1.33 0.95 -20.35
N LEU A 19 2.22 0.96 -21.33
CA LEU A 19 1.85 0.95 -22.75
C LEU A 19 1.25 -0.41 -23.11
N SER A 20 0.22 -0.41 -23.95
CA SER A 20 -0.25 -1.65 -24.57
C SER A 20 0.85 -2.19 -25.49
N PRO A 21 0.96 -3.53 -25.67
CA PRO A 21 1.85 -4.09 -26.69
C PRO A 21 1.60 -3.56 -28.11
N LEU A 22 0.40 -3.02 -28.38
CA LEU A 22 0.04 -2.38 -29.65
C LEU A 22 0.41 -0.89 -29.72
N ASP A 23 0.74 -0.26 -28.60
CA ASP A 23 1.09 1.16 -28.54
C ASP A 23 2.58 1.34 -28.85
N LEU A 24 2.92 1.55 -30.12
CA LEU A 24 4.30 1.90 -30.54
C LEU A 24 4.51 3.41 -30.43
N PRO A 25 5.38 3.91 -29.52
CA PRO A 25 5.75 5.31 -29.53
C PRO A 25 6.64 5.60 -30.75
N ALA A 26 6.44 6.76 -31.39
CA ALA A 26 7.37 7.25 -32.39
C ALA A 26 8.75 7.49 -31.74
N LEU A 27 9.83 7.16 -32.47
CA LEU A 27 11.18 7.40 -31.98
C LEU A 27 11.41 8.92 -31.85
N PRO A 28 11.89 9.42 -30.70
CA PRO A 28 12.16 10.84 -30.55
C PRO A 28 13.32 11.25 -31.46
N THR A 29 13.06 12.15 -32.40
CA THR A 29 14.06 12.68 -33.36
C THR A 29 14.96 13.75 -32.73
N THR A 30 14.56 14.35 -31.62
CA THR A 30 15.32 15.39 -30.90
C THR A 30 15.46 15.04 -29.42
N ARG A 31 16.64 15.35 -28.86
CA ARG A 31 17.03 15.06 -27.48
C ARG A 31 16.73 16.28 -26.60
N GLU A 32 15.46 16.63 -26.46
CA GLU A 32 15.02 17.71 -25.57
C GLU A 32 14.88 17.16 -24.14
N PHE A 33 15.86 17.46 -23.28
CA PHE A 33 15.77 17.17 -21.85
C PHE A 33 15.92 18.49 -21.09
N SER A 34 14.90 18.86 -20.31
CA SER A 34 15.04 19.52 -18.99
C SER A 34 13.68 20.00 -18.44
N ALA A 35 12.79 20.55 -19.27
CA ALA A 35 11.52 21.11 -18.79
C ALA A 35 10.49 20.01 -18.43
N ASP A 36 10.36 19.02 -19.31
CA ASP A 36 9.40 17.91 -19.15
C ASP A 36 9.72 17.03 -17.93
N ALA A 37 11.01 16.87 -17.60
CA ALA A 37 11.44 16.04 -16.47
C ALA A 37 11.04 16.64 -15.11
N GLU A 38 11.19 17.96 -14.93
CA GLU A 38 10.82 18.62 -13.67
C GLU A 38 9.30 18.63 -13.48
N GLU A 39 8.54 18.90 -14.55
CA GLU A 39 7.08 18.84 -14.51
C GLU A 39 6.60 17.42 -14.20
N HIS A 40 7.16 16.40 -14.85
CA HIS A 40 6.84 15.01 -14.60
C HIS A 40 7.13 14.61 -13.14
N ALA A 41 8.24 15.07 -12.56
CA ALA A 41 8.52 14.85 -11.14
C ALA A 41 7.48 15.51 -10.21
N LYS A 42 7.01 16.73 -10.53
CA LYS A 42 5.92 17.39 -9.79
C LYS A 42 4.61 16.60 -9.90
N GLN A 43 4.30 16.07 -11.09
CA GLN A 43 3.11 15.24 -11.31
C GLN A 43 3.16 13.93 -10.50
N ILE A 44 4.32 13.25 -10.48
CA ILE A 44 4.54 12.03 -9.67
C ILE A 44 4.36 12.32 -8.18
N LYS A 45 4.93 13.42 -7.67
CA LYS A 45 4.74 13.82 -6.26
C LYS A 45 3.26 14.00 -5.91
N LYS A 46 2.51 14.71 -6.76
CA LYS A 46 1.07 14.92 -6.60
C LYS A 46 0.27 13.61 -6.69
N LEU A 47 0.70 12.68 -7.54
CA LEU A 47 0.12 11.34 -7.62
C LEU A 47 0.31 10.57 -6.31
N HIS A 48 1.53 10.55 -5.76
CA HIS A 48 1.81 9.86 -4.50
C HIS A 48 1.05 10.44 -3.32
N GLU A 49 0.89 11.76 -3.25
CA GLU A 49 0.11 12.42 -2.21
C GLU A 49 -1.36 11.94 -2.22
N LYS A 50 -1.99 11.91 -3.40
CA LYS A 50 -3.36 11.39 -3.56
C LYS A 50 -3.46 9.91 -3.21
N VAL A 51 -2.49 9.10 -3.62
CA VAL A 51 -2.43 7.66 -3.29
C VAL A 51 -2.33 7.44 -1.78
N ARG A 52 -1.49 8.23 -1.10
CA ARG A 52 -1.30 8.17 0.35
C ARG A 52 -2.58 8.56 1.08
N GLU A 53 -3.23 9.65 0.66
CA GLU A 53 -4.49 10.11 1.24
C GLU A 53 -5.59 9.05 1.12
N LYS A 54 -5.77 8.46 -0.07
CA LYS A 54 -6.74 7.36 -0.28
C LYS A 54 -6.42 6.14 0.57
N THR A 55 -5.15 5.76 0.65
CA THR A 55 -4.69 4.61 1.45
C THR A 55 -5.02 4.82 2.92
N ASN A 56 -4.72 5.99 3.47
CA ASN A 56 -5.03 6.32 4.87
C ASN A 56 -6.54 6.28 5.13
N ARG A 57 -7.35 6.91 4.27
CA ARG A 57 -8.82 6.87 4.36
C ARG A 57 -9.34 5.43 4.36
N GLN A 58 -8.76 4.56 3.55
CA GLN A 58 -9.17 3.18 3.45
C GLN A 58 -8.72 2.35 4.66
N ILE A 59 -7.52 2.60 5.18
CA ILE A 59 -7.06 2.02 6.46
C ILE A 59 -8.03 2.39 7.58
N ASP A 60 -8.41 3.66 7.71
CA ASP A 60 -9.35 4.12 8.73
C ASP A 60 -10.72 3.45 8.59
N ARG A 61 -11.23 3.33 7.37
CA ARG A 61 -12.47 2.61 7.08
C ARG A 61 -12.39 1.15 7.50
N TYR A 62 -11.31 0.45 7.11
CA TYR A 62 -11.10 -0.95 7.49
C TYR A 62 -10.97 -1.12 9.00
N GLN A 63 -10.25 -0.24 9.68
CA GLN A 63 -10.13 -0.25 11.14
C GLN A 63 -11.49 -0.06 11.81
N LYS A 64 -12.27 0.94 11.39
CA LYS A 64 -13.63 1.20 11.92
C LYS A 64 -14.54 -0.02 11.73
N GLN A 65 -14.49 -0.64 10.55
CA GLN A 65 -15.32 -1.81 10.25
C GLN A 65 -14.88 -3.04 11.06
N ALA A 66 -13.59 -3.35 11.08
CA ALA A 66 -13.05 -4.52 11.79
C ALA A 66 -13.21 -4.41 13.32
N ASN A 67 -13.19 -3.18 13.85
CA ASN A 67 -13.29 -2.91 15.28
C ASN A 67 -14.70 -2.50 15.73
N LYS A 68 -15.71 -2.46 14.85
CA LYS A 68 -17.08 -2.00 15.15
C LYS A 68 -17.70 -2.65 16.41
N HIS A 69 -17.38 -3.91 16.66
CA HIS A 69 -17.90 -4.70 17.80
C HIS A 69 -16.84 -5.03 18.85
N LYS A 70 -15.61 -4.51 18.68
CA LYS A 70 -14.52 -4.78 19.61
C LYS A 70 -14.49 -3.70 20.68
N LYS A 71 -14.27 -4.12 21.93
CA LYS A 71 -13.98 -3.16 23.01
C LYS A 71 -12.61 -2.51 22.75
N PRO A 72 -12.47 -1.18 22.91
CA PRO A 72 -11.18 -0.54 22.80
C PRO A 72 -10.24 -1.11 23.87
N ALA A 73 -9.05 -1.53 23.46
CA ALA A 73 -8.00 -2.00 24.35
C ALA A 73 -6.80 -1.07 24.22
N SER A 74 -6.54 -0.28 25.27
CA SER A 74 -5.34 0.54 25.40
C SER A 74 -4.36 -0.16 26.33
N PHE A 75 -3.21 -0.55 25.79
CA PHE A 75 -2.14 -1.17 26.55
C PHE A 75 -1.03 -0.15 26.83
N LYS A 76 -0.49 -0.17 28.04
CA LYS A 76 0.67 0.62 28.45
C LYS A 76 1.89 -0.28 28.59
N LYS A 77 3.07 0.35 28.58
CA LYS A 77 4.33 -0.36 28.84
C LYS A 77 4.28 -0.96 30.25
N GLY A 78 4.48 -2.28 30.35
CA GLY A 78 4.42 -3.02 31.61
C GLY A 78 3.15 -3.85 31.80
N ASP A 79 2.12 -3.65 30.97
CA ASP A 79 0.90 -4.45 31.04
C ASP A 79 1.17 -5.90 30.61
N LEU A 80 0.68 -6.86 31.40
CA LEU A 80 0.69 -8.27 31.05
C LEU A 80 -0.49 -8.57 30.13
N VAL A 81 -0.22 -9.10 28.94
CA VAL A 81 -1.23 -9.46 27.94
C VAL A 81 -1.13 -10.93 27.57
N TRP A 82 -2.29 -11.57 27.40
CA TRP A 82 -2.36 -12.95 26.93
C TRP A 82 -2.44 -12.98 25.40
N ILE A 83 -1.44 -13.61 24.76
CA ILE A 83 -1.45 -13.80 23.31
C ILE A 83 -2.16 -15.11 23.00
N HIS A 84 -3.27 -15.04 22.26
CA HIS A 84 -3.93 -16.24 21.76
C HIS A 84 -3.28 -16.72 20.46
N LEU A 85 -2.52 -17.81 20.53
CA LEU A 85 -1.82 -18.40 19.39
C LEU A 85 -2.65 -19.53 18.77
N ARG A 86 -2.82 -19.51 17.45
CA ARG A 86 -3.51 -20.59 16.72
C ARG A 86 -2.57 -21.77 16.48
N LYS A 87 -3.01 -22.98 16.84
CA LYS A 87 -2.24 -24.24 16.71
C LYS A 87 -1.72 -24.50 15.29
N GLU A 88 -2.46 -24.08 14.27
CA GLU A 88 -2.14 -24.30 12.85
C GLU A 88 -0.95 -23.48 12.33
N ARG A 89 -0.58 -22.40 13.04
CA ARG A 89 0.56 -21.55 12.66
C ARG A 89 1.89 -22.01 13.27
N PHE A 90 1.88 -23.09 14.05
CA PHE A 90 3.11 -23.64 14.61
C PHE A 90 3.75 -24.62 13.64
N PRO A 91 5.08 -24.58 13.47
CA PRO A 91 5.81 -25.64 12.79
C PRO A 91 5.49 -26.98 13.46
N LYS A 92 5.31 -28.05 12.68
CA LYS A 92 5.02 -29.41 13.22
C LYS A 92 6.06 -29.92 14.22
N SER A 93 7.26 -29.33 14.23
CA SER A 93 8.34 -29.63 15.18
C SER A 93 8.25 -28.88 16.52
N ARG A 94 7.40 -27.86 16.66
CA ARG A 94 7.16 -27.13 17.91
C ARG A 94 5.78 -27.47 18.50
N ALA A 95 5.49 -28.75 18.61
CA ALA A 95 4.40 -29.22 19.43
C ALA A 95 4.87 -29.25 20.89
N LYS A 96 4.80 -28.09 21.57
CA LYS A 96 4.66 -27.88 23.02
C LYS A 96 5.30 -26.55 23.40
N LEU A 97 4.50 -25.49 23.40
CA LEU A 97 4.57 -24.54 24.51
C LEU A 97 3.44 -24.96 25.45
N SER A 98 3.75 -25.94 26.30
CA SER A 98 2.93 -26.24 27.47
C SER A 98 2.98 -25.02 28.39
N LEU A 99 1.83 -24.39 28.57
CA LEU A 99 1.55 -23.64 29.80
C LEU A 99 1.37 -24.63 30.94
#